data_AF-A0AAW0K6N8-F1
#
_entry.id   AF-A0AAW0K6N8-F1
#
_cell.length_a   1.000
_cell.length_b   1.000
_cell.length_c   1.000
_cell.angle_alpha   90.00
_cell.angle_beta   90.00
_cell.angle_gamma   90.00
#
_symmetry.space_group_name_H-M   'P 1'
#
loop_
_entity.id
_entity.type
_entity.pdbx_description
1 polymer ?
#
loop_
_entity_poly.entity_id
_entity_poly.type
_entity_poly.pdbx_seq_one_letter_code
_entity_poly.pdbx_strand_id
1 'polypeptide(L)' 'MLHPAIISPSFHTSRGKHNVVIVDKHGYDTCEAPSGAYEQSSGFDHVYLKKGENYFICSKPGQCKLNMKMMINVE' A
#
# COMPACT_ATOMS: atom_id res chain seq x y z
N MET A 1 -19.42 -22.00 0.52
CA MET A 1 -18.80 -20.80 1.13
C MET A 1 -17.60 -20.44 0.28
N LEU A 2 -17.77 -19.53 -0.68
CA LEU A 2 -16.69 -19.08 -1.55
C LEU A 2 -15.71 -18.30 -0.66
N HIS A 3 -14.51 -18.83 -0.45
CA HIS A 3 -13.41 -18.03 0.07
C HIS A 3 -13.19 -16.93 -0.97
N PRO A 4 -13.41 -15.64 -0.66
CA PRO A 4 -13.10 -14.59 -1.62
C PRO A 4 -11.64 -14.77 -2.00
N ALA A 5 -11.37 -14.86 -3.30
CA ALA A 5 -10.04 -15.11 -3.82
C ALA A 5 -9.07 -14.17 -3.11
N ILE A 6 -8.10 -14.75 -2.41
CA ILE A 6 -7.03 -14.00 -1.77
C ILE A 6 -6.18 -13.43 -2.92
N ILE A 7 -6.52 -12.24 -3.39
CA ILE A 7 -5.69 -11.49 -4.33
C ILE A 7 -4.57 -10.87 -3.49
N SER A 8 -3.39 -11.47 -3.57
CA SER A 8 -2.18 -11.00 -2.89
C SER A 8 -1.20 -10.39 -3.91
N PRO A 9 -1.36 -9.12 -4.29
CA PRO A 9 -0.43 -8.48 -5.22
C PRO A 9 0.96 -8.42 -4.60
N SER A 10 1.97 -8.67 -5.43
CA SER A 10 3.38 -8.56 -5.07
C SER A 10 3.87 -7.17 -5.42
N PHE A 11 4.37 -6.44 -4.43
CA PHE A 11 5.01 -5.14 -4.65
C PHE A 11 6.52 -5.31 -4.73
N HIS A 12 7.09 -4.92 -5.87
CA HIS A 12 8.53 -4.98 -6.10
C HIS A 12 9.13 -3.59 -5.85
N THR A 13 10.00 -3.49 -4.85
CA THR A 13 10.60 -2.22 -4.46
C THR A 13 12.10 -2.36 -4.24
N SER A 14 12.86 -1.29 -4.48
CA SER A 14 14.27 -1.26 -4.08
C SER A 14 14.36 -1.18 -2.56
N ARG A 15 14.85 -2.25 -1.91
CA ARG A 15 15.00 -2.34 -0.45
C ARG A 15 15.65 -1.07 0.12
N GLY A 16 15.05 -0.53 1.18
CA GLY A 16 15.52 0.68 1.85
C GLY A 16 15.20 2.02 1.14
N LYS A 17 14.99 2.02 -0.18
CA LYS A 17 14.64 3.23 -0.95
C LYS A 17 13.14 3.50 -1.03
N HIS A 18 12.35 2.42 -1.01
CA HIS A 18 10.90 2.48 -1.14
C HIS A 18 10.27 1.47 -0.17
N ASN A 19 9.01 1.69 0.15
CA ASN A 19 8.20 0.81 0.98
C ASN A 19 6.75 0.84 0.49
N VAL A 20 5.94 -0.04 1.06
CA VAL A 20 4.49 -0.09 0.90
C VAL A 20 3.87 0.10 2.27
N VAL A 21 3.06 1.14 2.40
CA VAL A 21 2.29 1.43 3.61
C VAL A 21 0.82 1.41 3.24
N ILE A 22 0.04 0.65 3.99
CA ILE A 22 -1.42 0.61 3.83
C ILE A 22 -2.01 1.80 4.56
N VAL A 23 -2.82 2.58 3.87
CA VAL A 23 -3.48 3.78 4.42
C VAL A 23 -4.98 3.76 4.10
N ASP A 24 -5.71 4.70 4.69
CA ASP A 24 -7.07 5.00 4.25
C ASP A 24 -7.06 6.05 3.11
N LYS A 25 -8.26 6.45 2.67
CA LYS A 25 -8.42 7.46 1.62
C LYS A 25 -7.76 8.80 2.01
N HIS A 26 -7.87 9.21 3.27
CA HIS A 26 -7.29 10.47 3.73
C HIS A 26 -5.77 10.45 3.65
N GLY A 27 -5.13 9.37 4.13
CA GLY A 27 -3.68 9.19 4.03
C GLY A 27 -3.18 9.09 2.58
N TYR A 28 -3.99 8.51 1.68
CA TYR A 28 -3.68 8.47 0.25
C TYR A 28 -3.73 9.85 -0.43
N ASP A 29 -4.73 10.66 -0.08
CA ASP A 29 -4.93 11.99 -0.65
C ASP A 29 -3.90 13.00 -0.13
N THR A 30 -3.55 12.90 1.16
CA THR A 30 -2.60 13.79 1.84
C THR A 30 -1.15 13.32 1.76
N CYS A 31 -0.91 12.06 1.39
CA CYS A 31 0.39 11.40 1.46
C CYS A 31 0.94 11.29 2.90
N GLU A 32 0.06 11.06 3.86
CA GLU A 32 0.40 10.92 5.28
C GLU A 32 0.09 9.50 5.77
N ALA A 33 1.10 8.81 6.31
CA ALA A 33 0.91 7.53 6.98
C ALA A 33 0.58 7.78 8.47
N PRO A 34 -0.35 7.02 9.07
CA PRO A 34 -0.60 7.12 10.50
C PRO A 34 0.65 6.70 11.31
N SER A 35 0.78 7.24 12.52
CA SER A 35 1.87 6.83 13.41
C SER A 35 1.77 5.34 13.74
N GLY A 36 2.89 4.62 13.65
CA GLY A 36 2.93 3.17 13.84
C GLY A 36 2.31 2.36 12.70
N ALA A 37 2.09 2.97 11.52
CA ALA A 37 1.64 2.24 10.35
C ALA A 37 2.55 1.04 10.07
N TYR A 38 1.93 -0.09 9.68
CA TYR A 38 2.69 -1.25 9.24
C TYR A 38 3.36 -0.93 7.91
N GLU A 39 4.69 -0.86 7.92
CA GLU A 39 5.49 -0.62 6.73
C GLU A 39 6.07 -1.93 6.21
N GLN A 40 5.85 -2.21 4.93
CA GLN A 40 6.47 -3.32 4.25
C GLN A 40 7.61 -2.80 3.37
N SER A 41 8.82 -3.33 3.55
CA SER A 41 10.02 -2.86 2.86
C SER A 41 10.93 -4.00 2.42
N SER A 42 10.39 -5.22 2.34
CA SER A 42 11.16 -6.41 2.00
C SER A 42 11.58 -6.45 0.54
N GLY A 43 10.97 -5.61 -0.31
CA GLY A 43 11.18 -5.58 -1.75
C GLY A 43 10.32 -6.59 -2.52
N PHE A 44 9.62 -7.48 -1.82
CA PHE A 44 8.65 -8.45 -2.33
C PHE A 44 7.52 -8.59 -1.31
N ASP A 45 6.67 -7.57 -1.24
CA ASP A 45 5.66 -7.47 -0.19
C ASP A 45 4.32 -8.00 -0.70
N HIS A 46 3.71 -8.94 0.03
CA HIS A 46 2.36 -9.42 -0.21
C HIS A 46 1.38 -8.69 0.70
N VAL A 47 0.31 -8.14 0.13
CA VAL A 47 -0.78 -7.52 0.91
C VAL A 47 -2.07 -8.28 0.69
N TYR A 48 -2.87 -8.42 1.75
CA TYR A 48 -4.23 -8.91 1.62
C TYR A 48 -5.16 -7.76 1.22
N LEU A 49 -5.90 -7.94 0.11
CA LEU A 49 -6.92 -6.98 -0.30
C LEU A 49 -8.26 -7.27 0.37
N LYS A 50 -8.95 -6.19 0.76
CA LYS A 50 -10.34 -6.22 1.21
C LYS A 50 -11.25 -5.89 0.02
N LYS A 51 -12.52 -6.33 0.08
CA LYS A 51 -13.54 -5.84 -0.85
C LYS A 51 -13.67 -4.31 -0.74
N GLY A 52 -13.85 -3.65 -1.88
CA GLY A 52 -13.81 -2.19 -2.01
C GLY A 52 -12.40 -1.65 -2.24
N GLU A 53 -12.20 -0.38 -1.88
CA GLU A 53 -10.97 0.36 -2.14
C GLU A 53 -9.88 0.02 -1.11
N ASN A 54 -8.67 -0.26 -1.61
CA ASN A 54 -7.47 -0.48 -0.82
C ASN A 54 -6.41 0.53 -1.26
N TYR A 55 -5.86 1.30 -0.32
CA TYR A 55 -4.93 2.39 -0.62
C TYR A 55 -3.54 2.10 -0.11
N PHE A 56 -2.55 2.41 -0.94
CA PHE A 56 -1.14 2.15 -0.68
C PHE A 56 -0.32 3.39 -1.04
N ILE A 57 0.66 3.70 -0.20
CA ILE A 57 1.63 4.77 -0.45
C ILE A 57 3.06 4.30 -0.16
N CYS A 58 4.04 4.99 -0.73
CA CYS A 58 5.41 4.98 -0.24
C CYS A 58 5.60 6.15 0.74
N SER A 59 5.90 5.86 2.02
CA SER A 59 6.08 6.88 3.06
C SER A 59 7.47 7.52 3.06
N LYS A 60 8.37 7.07 2.17
CA LYS A 60 9.71 7.65 2.04
C LYS A 60 9.61 9.12 1.61
N PRO A 61 10.47 10.02 2.15
CA PRO A 61 10.33 11.46 1.97
C PRO A 61 10.14 11.86 0.50
N GLY A 62 9.04 12.58 0.23
CA GLY A 62 8.68 13.09 -1.09
C GLY A 62 8.12 12.06 -2.09
N GLN A 63 8.28 10.75 -1.86
CA GLN A 63 7.95 9.72 -2.87
C GLN A 63 6.45 9.66 -3.18
N CYS A 64 5.58 9.65 -2.17
CA CYS A 64 4.13 9.66 -2.40
C CYS A 64 3.67 10.89 -3.20
N LYS A 65 4.24 12.08 -2.91
CA LYS A 65 3.93 13.34 -3.63
C LYS A 65 4.42 13.32 -5.08
N LEU A 66 5.44 12.50 -5.38
CA LEU A 66 5.89 12.18 -6.73
C LEU A 66 5.07 11.04 -7.37
N ASN A 67 3.83 10.83 -6.91
CA ASN A 67 2.89 9.81 -7.38
C ASN A 67 3.28 8.35 -7.11
N MET A 68 4.18 8.09 -6.14
CA MET A 68 4.43 6.71 -5.69
C MET A 68 3.34 6.25 -4.71
N LYS A 69 2.13 6.08 -5.26
CA LYS A 69 0.92 5.65 -4.55
C LYS A 69 0.00 4.86 -5.48
N MET A 70 -0.81 3.97 -4.93
CA MET A 70 -1.73 3.11 -5.68
C MET A 70 -3.05 2.93 -4.93
N MET A 71 -4.15 2.86 -5.67
CA MET A 71 -5.44 2.38 -5.17
C MET A 71 -5.85 1.15 -5.97
N ILE A 72 -6.32 0.11 -5.28
CA ILE A 72 -6.88 -1.09 -5.89
C ILE A 72 -8.31 -1.27 -5.38
N ASN A 73 -9.29 -1.28 -6.28
CA ASN A 73 -10.68 -1.61 -5.97
C ASN A 73 -10.94 -3.09 -6.26
N VAL A 74 -11.46 -3.83 -5.27
CA VAL A 74 -11.83 -5.25 -5.41
C VAL A 74 -13.34 -5.40 -5.31
N GLU A 75 -13.97 -6.00 -6.32
CA GLU A 75 -15.42 -6.23 -6.38
C GLU A 75 -15.87 -7.57 -5.79
#